data_AF-A0A150TDV9-F1
#
_entry.id   AF-A0A150TDV9-F1
#
_cell.length_a   1.000
_cell.length_b   1.000
_cell.length_c   1.000
_cell.angle_alpha   90.00
_cell.angle_beta   90.00
_cell.angle_gamma   90.00
#
_symmetry.space_group_name_H-M   'P 1'
#
loop_
_entity.id
_entity.type
_entity.pdbx_description
1 polymer ?
#
loop_
_entity_poly.entity_id
_entity_poly.type
_entity_poly.pdbx_seq_one_letter_code
_entity_poly.pdbx_strand_id
1 'polypeptide(L)' 'VAVDPAVHRVAEVRPRREDEPEGVVVEVIRPGVAARGKLVREADVVASGPPLAAAAGEDGAVSPRKRLGF' A
#
# COMPACT_ATOMS: atom_id res chain seq x y z
N VAL A 1 1.67 8.49 10.54
CA VAL A 1 2.63 8.80 9.44
C VAL A 1 2.10 8.16 8.18
N ALA A 2 2.02 8.86 7.05
CA ALA A 2 1.57 8.25 5.80
C ALA A 2 2.60 7.23 5.29
N VAL A 3 2.13 6.15 4.66
CA VAL A 3 3.01 5.18 4.00
C VAL A 3 3.65 5.87 2.79
N ASP A 4 4.96 6.02 2.84
CA ASP A 4 5.77 6.48 1.70
C ASP A 4 6.42 5.26 1.01
N PRO A 5 6.00 4.90 -0.22
CA PRO A 5 6.52 3.74 -0.94
C PRO A 5 7.99 3.90 -1.37
N ALA A 6 8.58 5.10 -1.27
CA ALA A 6 10.00 5.28 -1.54
C ALA A 6 10.90 4.75 -0.40
N VAL A 7 10.36 4.61 0.82
CA VAL A 7 11.14 4.20 2.02
C VAL A 7 10.45 3.15 2.90
N HIS A 8 9.17 2.88 2.67
CA HIS A 8 8.37 1.91 3.41
C HIS A 8 7.90 0.79 2.49
N ARG A 9 8.06 -0.43 2.98
CA ARG A 9 7.50 -1.64 2.42
C ARG A 9 6.35 -2.13 3.29
N VAL A 10 5.14 -2.19 2.74
CA VAL A 10 3.98 -2.71 3.45
C VAL A 10 4.08 -4.22 3.53
N ALA A 11 4.30 -4.73 4.75
CA ALA A 11 4.37 -6.17 5.00
C ALA A 11 3.00 -6.76 5.37
N GLU A 12 2.14 -5.96 6.01
CA GLU A 12 0.79 -6.35 6.43
C GLU A 12 -0.15 -5.13 6.34
N VAL A 13 -1.43 -5.37 6.03
CA VAL A 13 -2.48 -4.35 6.09
C VAL A 13 -3.45 -4.75 7.18
N ARG A 14 -3.64 -3.87 8.18
CA ARG A 14 -4.61 -4.08 9.25
C ARG A 14 -5.91 -3.34 8.97
N PRO A 15 -7.06 -3.96 9.34
CA PRO A 15 -8.35 -3.31 9.20
C PRO A 15 -8.38 -2.04 10.02
N ARG A 16 -8.70 -0.94 9.34
CA ARG A 16 -8.86 0.39 9.90
C ARG A 16 -9.89 0.40 11.05
N ARG A 17 -9.60 1.15 12.13
CA ARG A 17 -10.62 1.63 13.07
C ARG A 17 -11.26 2.90 12.54
N GLU A 18 -12.55 3.12 12.83
CA GLU A 18 -13.40 4.16 12.24
C GLU A 18 -12.73 5.56 12.20
N ASP A 19 -11.93 5.90 13.21
CA ASP A 19 -11.22 7.18 13.36
C ASP A 19 -9.79 7.24 12.75
N GLU A 20 -9.25 6.17 12.17
CA GLU A 20 -7.87 6.17 11.64
C GLU A 20 -7.81 6.53 10.15
N PRO A 21 -6.96 7.49 9.72
CA PRO A 21 -6.78 7.78 8.30
C PRO A 21 -6.23 6.56 7.54
N GLU A 22 -6.70 6.36 6.30
CA GLU A 22 -6.26 5.26 5.44
C GLU A 22 -4.81 5.47 4.94
N GLY A 23 -4.08 4.38 4.74
CA GLY A 23 -2.72 4.44 4.19
C GLY A 23 -1.68 5.00 5.16
N VAL A 24 -1.93 4.90 6.47
CA VAL A 24 -0.95 5.27 7.50
C VAL A 24 -0.22 4.08 8.07
N VAL A 25 1.04 4.29 8.43
CA VAL A 25 1.86 3.35 9.19
C VAL A 25 1.28 3.25 10.60
N VAL A 26 0.81 2.05 10.95
CA VAL A 26 0.29 1.70 12.28
C VAL A 26 1.39 1.08 13.13
N GLU A 27 2.24 0.25 12.52
CA GLU A 27 3.31 -0.46 13.23
C GLU A 27 4.55 -0.59 12.34
N VAL A 28 5.74 -0.54 12.93
CA VAL A 28 7.01 -0.80 12.23
C VAL A 28 7.53 -2.15 12.70
N ILE A 29 7.46 -3.15 11.84
CA ILE A 29 7.94 -4.50 12.12
C ILE A 29 9.46 -4.52 12.04
N ARG A 30 10.02 -3.83 11.06
CA ARG A 30 11.46 -3.75 10.86
C ARG A 30 11.87 -2.34 10.46
N PRO A 31 12.85 -1.74 11.15
CA PRO A 31 13.34 -0.42 10.79
C PRO A 31 14.03 -0.45 9.43
N GLY A 32 13.77 0.59 8.64
CA GLY A 32 14.51 0.87 7.43
C GLY A 32 15.92 1.36 7.75
N VAL A 33 16.84 1.18 6.81
CA VAL A 33 18.23 1.63 6.95
C VAL A 33 18.55 2.60 5.84
N ALA A 34 18.91 3.82 6.21
CA ALA A 34 19.48 4.81 5.31
C ALA A 34 20.93 5.08 5.71
N ALA A 35 21.84 5.04 4.73
CA ALA A 35 23.25 5.33 4.95
C ALA A 35 23.74 6.33 3.91
N ARG A 36 24.44 7.38 4.36
CA ARG A 36 24.96 8.46 3.50
C ARG A 36 23.89 9.08 2.59
N GLY A 37 22.68 9.29 3.10
CA GLY A 37 21.56 9.87 2.35
C GLY A 37 20.97 8.96 1.27
N LYS A 38 21.39 7.69 1.19
CA LYS A 38 20.79 6.69 0.31
C LYS A 38 20.01 5.67 1.13
N LEU A 39 18.84 5.31 0.65
CA LEU A 39 18.09 4.18 1.21
C LEU A 39 18.85 2.89 0.88
N VAL A 40 19.31 2.21 1.92
CA VAL A 40 19.94 0.89 1.82
C VAL A 40 18.87 -0.19 1.92
N ARG A 41 17.84 0.07 2.74
CA ARG A 41 16.74 -0.86 2.97
C ARG A 41 15.47 -0.13 3.40
N GLU A 42 14.36 -0.50 2.80
CA GLU A 42 13.02 -0.05 3.19
C GLU A 42 12.65 -0.55 4.60
N ALA A 43 11.83 0.22 5.31
CA ALA A 43 11.23 -0.20 6.56
C ALA A 43 10.05 -1.15 6.29
N ASP A 44 10.01 -2.31 6.93
CA ASP A 44 8.83 -3.18 6.87
C ASP A 44 7.78 -2.64 7.85
N VAL A 45 6.63 -2.24 7.34
CA VAL A 45 5.55 -1.59 8.12
C VAL A 45 4.21 -2.29 7.94
N VAL A 46 3.37 -2.13 8.95
CA VAL A 46 1.94 -2.45 8.90
C VAL A 46 1.19 -1.18 8.55
N ALA A 47 0.40 -1.23 7.48
CA ALA A 47 -0.44 -0.12 7.05
C ALA A 47 -1.88 -0.29 7.53
N SER A 48 -2.57 0.81 7.86
CA SER A 48 -4.02 0.83 8.03
C SER A 48 -4.69 0.89 6.66
N GLY A 49 -5.64 0.01 6.39
CA GLY A 49 -6.37 0.01 5.13
C GLY A 49 -7.60 -0.90 5.16
N PRO A 50 -8.45 -0.82 4.13
CA PRO A 50 -9.52 -1.78 3.95
C PRO A 50 -8.92 -3.19 3.83
N PRO A 51 -9.61 -4.25 4.35
CA PRO A 51 -9.13 -5.61 4.21
C PRO A 51 -8.85 -5.89 2.73
N LEU A 52 -7.70 -6.51 2.46
CA LEU A 52 -7.03 -6.69 1.16
C LEU A 52 -7.88 -7.32 0.03
N ALA A 53 -9.17 -7.58 0.24
CA ALA A 53 -10.12 -7.93 -0.81
C ALA A 53 -10.37 -6.78 -1.82
N ALA A 54 -10.02 -5.53 -1.51
CA ALA A 54 -10.29 -4.37 -2.37
C ALA A 54 -9.07 -3.76 -3.08
N ALA A 55 -7.83 -4.18 -2.75
CA ALA A 55 -6.61 -3.58 -3.33
C ALA A 55 -5.89 -4.47 -4.36
N ALA A 56 -6.34 -5.73 -4.51
CA ALA A 56 -5.84 -6.67 -5.51
C ALA A 56 -6.95 -6.98 -6.52
N GLY A 57 -7.30 -6.01 -7.37
CA GLY A 57 -8.37 -6.24 -8.35
C GLY A 57 -8.74 -5.11 -9.31
N GLU A 58 -8.18 -3.91 -9.20
CA GLU A 58 -8.62 -2.79 -10.04
C GLU A 58 -7.48 -2.15 -10.84
N ASP A 59 -6.60 -2.98 -11.42
CA ASP A 59 -5.78 -2.56 -12.57
C ASP A 59 -5.87 -3.66 -13.64
N GLY A 60 -6.95 -3.60 -14.41
CA GLY A 60 -7.32 -4.64 -15.38
C GLY A 60 -8.66 -4.43 -16.10
N ALA A 61 -9.45 -3.42 -15.76
CA ALA A 61 -10.58 -2.98 -16.58
C ALA A 61 -10.09 -2.10 -17.74
N VAL A 62 -9.31 -2.68 -18.66
CA VAL A 62 -9.01 -2.06 -19.94
C VAL A 62 -10.28 -2.07 -20.79
N SER A 63 -10.96 -0.92 -20.78
CA SER A 63 -11.77 -0.32 -21.86
C SER A 63 -12.81 -1.21 -22.60
N PRO A 64 -14.11 -0.87 -22.52
CA PRO A 64 -15.12 -1.42 -23.42
C PRO A 64 -14.97 -0.78 -24.80
N ARG A 65 -14.20 -1.41 -25.69
CA ARG A 65 -14.17 -1.03 -27.11
C ARG A 65 -14.17 -2.26 -28.01
N LYS A 66 -15.37 -2.72 -28.38
CA LYS A 66 -15.83 -2.69 -29.79
C LYS A 66 -17.26 -3.21 -29.96
N ARG A 67 -18.06 -2.41 -30.65
CA ARG A 67 -19.24 -2.79 -31.45
C ARG A 67 -18.98 -4.08 -32.26
N LEU A 68 -19.99 -4.93 -32.45
CA LEU A 68 -20.92 -4.88 -33.59
C LEU A 68 -21.81 -6.13 -33.55
N GLY A 69 -23.13 -5.93 -33.55
CA GLY A 69 -24.11 -6.99 -33.69
C GLY A 69 -24.06 -7.61 -35.08
N PHE A 70 -24.29 -8.92 -35.10
CA PHE A 70 -24.65 -9.71 -36.27
C PHE A 70 -26.04 -9.35 -36.77
#